data_AF-A0A2W2BR42-F1
#
_entry.id   AF-A0A2W2BR42-F1
#
_cell.length_a   1.000
_cell.length_b   1.000
_cell.length_c   1.000
_cell.angle_alpha   90.00
_cell.angle_beta   90.00
_cell.angle_gamma   90.00
#
_symmetry.space_group_name_H-M   'P 1'
#
loop_
_entity.id
_entity.type
_entity.pdbx_description
1 polymer ?
#
loop_
_entity_poly.entity_id
_entity_poly.type
_entity_poly.pdbx_seq_one_letter_code
_entity_poly.pdbx_strand_id
1 'polypeptide(L)'
;VALVTALADDAGGARLSSLLAAAGVQVYALGLPGATPEKIRLRARGRVLLRHDRGGTAAEPGVPADEVLRLIANASAVLVSDYGRGMAQQPALRAALGATRAPVVWDPHPRGPAAVPGVHLATPNESEVRDLVKVPSAATRLATASRGAQALRRRWRAGAVAVTLGGHGALLCHAGSTPLVVPAPTTAEGDTCGAGDRFAATASLALARGALVSEAVQAAVAEATEYVARGGVATALPRPVQPIPPVVSTAGGDRIGVAAAAAVVAGVRAAGGTVVATGGCFDLLHAGHVATLQAARQLGDCLVVCLNSDASVAGLKGPDRPVMSQGDRSRLLAALSCVDAVMIFDEPTPHAALSWLRPDIWVKGGDYATGGGEPALPEAEILRRWGGHAVVAPYLDGRSTTEMIAAARSAGARVRLADTVSPPVAAPAHPSAAEGTR
;
A
#
# COMPACT_ATOMS: atom_id res chain seq x y z
N VAL A 1 14.04 22.53 -5.97
CA VAL A 1 12.56 22.49 -6.10
C VAL A 1 12.09 23.90 -6.40
N ALA A 2 11.24 24.07 -7.40
CA ALA A 2 10.59 25.35 -7.69
C ALA A 2 9.14 25.31 -7.20
N LEU A 3 8.69 26.39 -6.54
CA LEU A 3 7.33 26.52 -6.01
C LEU A 3 6.61 27.65 -6.73
N VAL A 4 5.60 27.29 -7.51
CA VAL A 4 4.64 28.23 -8.09
C VAL A 4 3.51 28.42 -7.08
N THR A 5 3.35 29.62 -6.55
CA THR A 5 2.36 29.94 -5.51
C THR A 5 1.80 31.36 -5.71
N ALA A 6 0.78 31.73 -4.95
CA ALA A 6 0.30 33.10 -4.91
C ALA A 6 0.58 33.71 -3.53
N LEU A 7 1.11 34.94 -3.51
CA LEU A 7 1.46 35.67 -2.31
C LEU A 7 0.77 37.03 -2.30
N ALA A 8 0.21 37.42 -1.15
CA ALA A 8 -0.30 38.77 -0.98
C ALA A 8 0.85 39.69 -0.61
N ASP A 9 0.72 40.97 -0.94
CA ASP A 9 1.67 42.02 -0.54
C ASP A 9 1.40 42.44 0.92
N ASP A 10 1.69 41.53 1.84
CA ASP A 10 1.51 41.72 3.28
C ASP A 10 2.64 41.07 4.10
N ALA A 11 2.62 41.31 5.41
CA ALA A 11 3.63 40.78 6.32
C ALA A 11 3.70 39.24 6.31
N GLY A 12 2.56 38.57 6.11
CA GLY A 12 2.49 37.11 6.00
C GLY A 12 3.19 36.61 4.74
N GLY A 13 2.97 37.26 3.61
CA GLY A 13 3.58 36.95 2.32
C GLY A 13 5.09 37.20 2.32
N ALA A 14 5.53 38.32 2.91
CA ALA A 14 6.94 38.63 3.09
C ALA A 14 7.66 37.61 3.98
N ARG A 15 7.03 37.21 5.09
CA ARG A 15 7.55 36.17 5.98
C ARG A 15 7.64 34.82 5.29
N LEU A 16 6.60 34.41 4.56
CA LEU A 16 6.59 33.15 3.81
C LEU A 16 7.69 33.10 2.75
N SER A 17 7.88 34.19 2.01
CA SER A 17 8.95 34.32 1.01
C SER A 17 10.34 34.14 1.64
N SER A 18 10.57 34.77 2.80
CA SER A 18 11.84 34.69 3.52
C SER A 18 12.13 33.26 4.00
N LEU A 19 11.13 32.56 4.54
CA LEU A 19 11.27 31.17 5.00
C LEU A 19 11.55 30.20 3.84
N LEU A 20 10.88 30.39 2.69
CA LEU A 20 11.09 29.57 1.51
C LEU A 20 12.47 29.78 0.90
N ALA A 21 12.93 31.03 0.83
CA ALA A 21 14.29 31.36 0.38
C ALA A 21 15.35 30.74 1.29
N ALA A 22 15.19 30.83 2.62
CA ALA A 22 16.08 30.21 3.59
C ALA A 22 16.11 28.67 3.46
N ALA A 23 15.01 28.05 3.03
CA ALA A 23 14.92 26.62 2.75
C ALA A 23 15.46 26.22 1.37
N GLY A 24 15.97 27.17 0.57
CA GLY A 24 16.49 26.93 -0.78
C GLY A 24 15.41 26.63 -1.82
N VAL A 25 14.16 27.04 -1.58
CA VAL A 25 13.04 26.88 -2.53
C VAL A 25 13.01 28.08 -3.46
N GLN A 26 13.05 27.84 -4.77
CA GLN A 26 12.90 28.89 -5.76
C GLN A 26 11.42 29.23 -5.92
N VAL A 27 11.02 30.44 -5.52
CA VAL A 27 9.61 30.86 -5.47
C VAL A 27 9.24 31.65 -6.72
N TYR A 28 8.16 31.21 -7.37
CA TYR A 28 7.49 31.89 -8.48
C TYR A 28 6.13 32.37 -8.00
N ALA A 29 6.09 33.62 -7.52
CA ALA A 29 4.91 34.18 -6.88
C ALA A 29 4.01 34.90 -7.90
N LEU A 30 2.75 34.47 -7.97
CA LEU A 30 1.65 35.21 -8.59
C LEU A 30 1.09 36.19 -7.57
N GLY A 31 0.53 37.31 -8.03
CA GLY A 31 -0.17 38.25 -7.13
C GLY A 31 -1.43 37.60 -6.55
N LEU A 32 -1.54 37.56 -5.22
CA LEU A 32 -2.76 37.13 -4.54
C LEU A 32 -3.57 38.36 -4.11
N PRO A 33 -4.80 38.55 -4.59
CA PRO A 33 -5.67 39.59 -4.05
C PRO A 33 -6.11 39.24 -2.62
N GLY A 34 -6.20 40.25 -1.74
CA GLY A 34 -6.58 40.07 -0.35
C GLY A 34 -5.37 39.89 0.57
N ALA A 35 -5.42 38.91 1.46
CA ALA A 35 -4.41 38.69 2.49
C ALA A 35 -3.87 37.26 2.47
N THR A 36 -2.57 37.13 2.72
CA THR A 36 -1.86 35.86 2.86
C THR A 36 -2.53 35.04 3.95
N PRO A 37 -2.91 33.79 3.67
CA PRO A 37 -3.69 33.09 4.66
C PRO A 37 -2.83 32.34 5.67
N GLU A 38 -3.22 32.49 6.94
CA GLU A 38 -2.49 31.99 8.09
C GLU A 38 -3.37 31.03 8.89
N LYS A 39 -2.79 29.92 9.33
CA LYS A 39 -3.45 28.95 10.23
C LYS A 39 -2.73 28.97 11.58
N ILE A 40 -3.25 29.73 12.53
CA ILE A 40 -2.65 29.91 13.84
C ILE A 40 -3.20 28.84 14.79
N ARG A 41 -2.34 28.02 15.38
CA ARG A 41 -2.71 26.97 16.33
C ARG A 41 -2.24 27.33 17.72
N LEU A 42 -3.17 27.56 18.65
CA LEU A 42 -2.88 27.76 20.06
C LEU A 42 -2.77 26.41 20.74
N ARG A 43 -1.62 26.15 21.39
CA ARG A 43 -1.32 24.89 22.07
C ARG A 43 -1.07 25.11 23.56
N ALA A 44 -1.54 24.19 24.40
CA ALA A 44 -1.17 24.11 25.81
C ALA A 44 -0.89 22.65 26.20
N ARG A 45 0.19 22.40 26.95
CA ARG A 45 0.63 21.05 27.37
C ARG A 45 0.65 20.03 26.21
N GLY A 46 1.15 20.44 25.04
CA GLY A 46 1.25 19.59 23.85
C GLY A 46 -0.05 19.36 23.07
N ARG A 47 -1.21 19.84 23.55
CA ARG A 47 -2.51 19.72 22.87
C ARG A 47 -2.89 21.02 22.16
N VAL A 48 -3.45 20.92 20.95
CA VAL A 48 -4.05 22.06 20.25
C VAL A 48 -5.38 22.38 20.93
N LEU A 49 -5.51 23.60 21.45
CA LEU A 49 -6.73 24.10 22.09
C LEU A 49 -7.64 24.82 21.12
N LEU A 50 -7.05 25.66 20.25
CA LEU A 50 -7.78 26.49 19.31
C LEU A 50 -7.00 26.59 17.99
N ARG A 51 -7.74 26.58 16.88
CA ARG A 51 -7.24 26.99 15.57
C ARG A 51 -7.94 28.28 15.18
N HIS A 52 -7.15 29.31 14.87
CA HIS A 52 -7.64 30.58 14.35
C HIS A 52 -7.07 30.76 12.94
N ASP A 53 -7.96 30.74 11.95
CA ASP A 53 -7.60 30.92 10.55
C ASP A 53 -7.78 32.42 10.19
N ARG A 54 -6.71 33.06 9.67
CA ARG A 54 -6.71 34.45 9.17
C ARG A 54 -6.39 34.48 7.67
N GLY A 55 -6.70 35.59 7.01
CA GLY A 55 -6.43 35.81 5.59
C GLY A 55 -7.68 36.00 4.75
N GLY A 56 -7.48 36.37 3.48
CA GLY A 56 -8.56 36.65 2.53
C GLY A 56 -9.38 35.42 2.14
N THR A 57 -10.55 35.64 1.56
CA THR A 57 -11.34 34.58 0.91
C THR A 57 -10.57 33.96 -0.26
N ALA A 58 -10.94 32.73 -0.65
CA ALA A 58 -10.38 32.12 -1.85
C ALA A 58 -10.56 33.04 -3.06
N ALA A 59 -9.50 33.24 -3.83
CA ALA A 59 -9.50 34.13 -4.97
C ALA A 59 -8.59 33.58 -6.07
N GLU A 60 -8.96 33.87 -7.32
CA GLU A 60 -8.09 33.55 -8.45
C GLU A 60 -6.82 34.42 -8.36
N PRO A 61 -5.62 33.82 -8.44
CA PRO A 61 -4.38 34.57 -8.42
C PRO A 61 -4.16 35.27 -9.77
N GLY A 62 -3.23 36.23 -9.80
CA GLY A 62 -2.82 36.93 -11.01
C GLY A 62 -2.33 36.00 -12.12
N VAL A 63 -2.23 36.53 -13.33
CA VAL A 63 -1.81 35.76 -14.51
C VAL A 63 -0.34 35.31 -14.34
N PRO A 64 -0.03 34.02 -14.54
CA PRO A 64 1.36 33.54 -14.46
C PRO A 64 2.20 34.13 -15.61
N ALA A 65 3.45 34.50 -15.31
CA ALA A 65 4.41 34.92 -16.33
C ALA A 65 4.83 33.74 -17.22
N ASP A 66 5.30 34.01 -18.44
CA ASP A 66 5.75 32.98 -19.38
C ASP A 66 6.85 32.06 -18.83
N GLU A 67 7.69 32.57 -17.92
CA GLU A 67 8.71 31.75 -17.25
C GLU A 67 8.09 30.62 -16.42
N VAL A 68 6.96 30.88 -15.76
CA VAL A 68 6.21 29.88 -14.99
C VAL A 68 5.65 28.80 -15.92
N LEU A 69 5.14 29.18 -17.08
CA LEU A 69 4.61 28.24 -18.08
C LEU A 69 5.74 27.37 -18.65
N ARG A 70 6.90 27.96 -18.96
CA ARG A 70 8.11 27.23 -19.37
C ARG A 70 8.62 26.29 -18.28
N LEU A 71 8.57 26.71 -17.01
CA LEU A 71 8.95 25.88 -15.87
C LEU A 71 8.09 24.61 -15.80
N ILE A 72 6.76 24.75 -15.93
CA ILE A 72 5.83 23.60 -15.92
C ILE A 72 6.09 22.66 -17.11
N ALA A 73 6.38 23.22 -18.29
CA ALA A 73 6.67 22.44 -19.49
C ALA A 73 7.97 21.63 -19.38
N ASN A 74 8.99 22.15 -18.68
CA ASN A 74 10.31 21.55 -18.56
C ASN A 74 10.53 20.76 -17.25
N ALA A 75 9.53 20.71 -16.36
CA ALA A 75 9.65 20.03 -15.08
C ALA A 75 9.78 18.51 -15.27
N SER A 76 10.57 17.85 -14.41
CA SER A 76 10.66 16.38 -14.39
C SER A 76 9.42 15.70 -13.78
N ALA A 77 8.67 16.42 -12.94
CA ALA A 77 7.37 16.07 -12.40
C ALA A 77 6.69 17.33 -11.87
N VAL A 78 5.36 17.32 -11.76
CA VAL A 78 4.60 18.44 -11.21
C VAL A 78 3.68 17.95 -10.09
N LEU A 79 3.82 18.53 -8.89
CA LEU A 79 2.89 18.33 -7.78
C LEU A 79 1.93 19.52 -7.71
N VAL A 80 0.64 19.27 -7.89
CA VAL A 80 -0.42 20.24 -7.60
C VAL A 80 -0.95 19.96 -6.20
N SER A 81 -0.58 20.81 -5.25
CA SER A 81 -1.13 20.77 -3.89
C SER A 81 -2.27 21.78 -3.78
N ASP A 82 -3.50 21.30 -3.94
CA ASP A 82 -4.69 22.16 -3.94
C ASP A 82 -5.25 22.31 -2.53
N TYR A 83 -5.46 23.55 -2.11
CA TYR A 83 -6.05 23.89 -0.80
C TYR A 83 -7.43 24.53 -0.93
N GLY A 84 -8.03 24.49 -2.13
CA GLY A 84 -9.34 25.08 -2.42
C GLY A 84 -9.34 26.60 -2.34
N ARG A 85 -8.22 27.23 -2.73
CA ARG A 85 -7.97 28.67 -2.56
C ARG A 85 -7.71 29.46 -3.85
N GLY A 86 -7.96 28.83 -5.00
CA GLY A 86 -7.98 29.49 -6.30
C GLY A 86 -6.77 29.23 -7.20
N MET A 87 -5.59 28.89 -6.66
CA MET A 87 -4.40 28.56 -7.48
C MET A 87 -4.68 27.49 -8.55
N ALA A 88 -5.28 26.36 -8.15
CA ALA A 88 -5.60 25.28 -9.08
C ALA A 88 -6.70 25.61 -10.10
N GLN A 89 -7.41 26.73 -9.92
CA GLN A 89 -8.47 27.22 -10.82
C GLN A 89 -7.91 28.10 -11.94
N GLN A 90 -6.72 28.68 -11.78
CA GLN A 90 -6.11 29.60 -12.74
C GLN A 90 -6.06 28.96 -14.15
N PRO A 91 -6.80 29.48 -15.14
CA PRO A 91 -6.87 28.93 -16.50
C PRO A 91 -5.53 28.65 -17.18
N ALA A 92 -4.55 29.56 -17.10
CA ALA A 92 -3.25 29.42 -17.74
C ALA A 92 -2.41 28.31 -17.12
N LEU A 93 -2.43 28.17 -15.79
CA LEU A 93 -1.77 27.05 -15.10
C LEU A 93 -2.42 25.73 -15.47
N ARG A 94 -3.76 25.67 -15.53
CA ARG A 94 -4.50 24.47 -15.94
C ARG A 94 -4.19 24.07 -17.38
N ALA A 95 -4.10 25.03 -18.29
CA ALA A 95 -3.71 24.79 -19.68
C ALA A 95 -2.28 24.21 -19.77
N ALA A 96 -1.33 24.80 -19.04
CA ALA A 96 0.05 24.28 -18.98
C ALA A 96 0.13 22.87 -18.39
N LEU A 97 -0.61 22.59 -17.31
CA LEU A 97 -0.70 21.26 -16.70
C LEU A 97 -1.35 20.22 -17.62
N GLY A 98 -2.29 20.63 -18.49
CA GLY A 98 -2.88 19.74 -19.49
C GLY A 98 -1.97 19.46 -20.69
N ALA A 99 -1.00 20.35 -20.96
CA ALA A 99 -0.08 20.23 -22.09
C ALA A 99 1.28 19.60 -21.71
N THR A 100 1.63 19.53 -20.42
CA THR A 100 2.91 18.97 -19.97
C THR A 100 3.00 17.47 -20.22
N ARG A 101 4.21 16.99 -20.54
CA ARG A 101 4.53 15.55 -20.62
C ARG A 101 5.03 14.99 -19.29
N ALA A 102 5.32 15.85 -18.32
CA ALA A 102 5.78 15.45 -17.01
C ALA A 102 4.68 14.69 -16.26
N PRO A 103 5.02 13.72 -15.39
CA PRO A 103 4.06 13.12 -14.50
C PRO A 103 3.47 14.18 -13.56
N VAL A 104 2.14 14.28 -13.55
CA VAL A 104 1.40 15.20 -12.68
C VAL A 104 0.76 14.43 -11.53
N VAL A 105 1.14 14.78 -10.30
CA VAL A 105 0.47 14.34 -9.07
C VAL A 105 -0.46 15.44 -8.61
N TRP A 106 -1.72 15.10 -8.34
CA TRP A 106 -2.75 16.04 -7.90
C TRP A 106 -3.26 15.68 -6.52
N ASP A 107 -2.98 16.52 -5.54
CA ASP A 107 -3.51 16.43 -4.18
C ASP A 107 -4.74 17.34 -4.07
N PRO A 108 -5.97 16.78 -4.12
CA PRO A 108 -7.19 17.56 -4.32
C PRO A 108 -7.74 18.13 -3.01
N HIS A 109 -8.59 19.15 -3.12
CA HIS A 109 -9.40 19.64 -2.01
C HIS A 109 -10.88 19.73 -2.41
N PRO A 110 -11.87 19.50 -1.52
CA PRO A 110 -13.30 19.51 -1.89
C PRO A 110 -13.82 20.83 -2.44
N ARG A 111 -13.27 21.94 -1.94
CA ARG A 111 -13.49 23.32 -2.45
C ARG A 111 -12.65 23.68 -3.69
N GLY A 112 -11.79 22.77 -4.12
CA GLY A 112 -10.93 22.92 -5.29
C GLY A 112 -11.65 22.56 -6.59
N PRO A 113 -11.09 22.93 -7.76
CA PRO A 113 -11.60 22.46 -9.03
C PRO A 113 -11.33 20.97 -9.21
N ALA A 114 -12.02 20.36 -10.18
CA ALA A 114 -11.64 19.04 -10.65
C ALA A 114 -10.18 19.04 -11.15
N ALA A 115 -9.46 17.95 -10.87
CA ALA A 115 -8.13 17.71 -11.43
C ALA A 115 -8.18 17.82 -12.97
N VAL A 116 -7.09 18.30 -13.57
CA VAL A 116 -6.97 18.34 -15.03
C VAL A 116 -7.03 16.91 -15.59
N PRO A 117 -7.65 16.69 -16.76
CA PRO A 117 -7.65 15.37 -17.37
C PRO A 117 -6.24 14.81 -17.58
N GLY A 118 -6.03 13.53 -17.30
CA GLY A 118 -4.76 12.85 -17.59
C GLY A 118 -3.67 12.99 -16.52
N VAL A 119 -3.99 13.50 -15.32
CA VAL A 119 -3.05 13.42 -14.18
C VAL A 119 -2.60 11.99 -13.95
N HIS A 120 -1.33 11.79 -13.64
CA HIS A 120 -0.77 10.45 -13.45
C HIS A 120 -1.30 9.81 -12.17
N LEU A 121 -1.37 10.60 -11.10
CA LEU A 121 -1.85 10.15 -9.80
C LEU A 121 -2.66 11.28 -9.12
N ALA A 122 -3.83 10.95 -8.58
CA ALA A 122 -4.51 11.82 -7.62
C ALA A 122 -4.48 11.21 -6.21
N THR A 123 -4.31 12.02 -5.16
CA THR A 123 -4.01 11.55 -3.80
C THR A 123 -5.01 11.95 -2.70
N PRO A 124 -6.34 11.88 -2.92
CA PRO A 124 -7.30 12.30 -1.90
C PRO A 124 -7.19 11.43 -0.62
N ASN A 125 -7.56 11.99 0.53
CA ASN A 125 -7.83 11.20 1.73
C ASN A 125 -9.29 10.68 1.77
N GLU A 126 -9.59 9.77 2.70
CA GLU A 126 -10.94 9.20 2.87
C GLU A 126 -12.04 10.27 3.00
N SER A 127 -11.82 11.33 3.78
CA SER A 127 -12.79 12.41 3.94
C SER A 127 -13.03 13.19 2.65
N GLU A 128 -11.97 13.51 1.91
CA GLU A 128 -12.07 14.22 0.64
C GLU A 128 -12.81 13.38 -0.39
N VAL A 129 -12.61 12.06 -0.41
CA VAL A 129 -13.38 11.16 -1.26
C VAL A 129 -14.88 11.24 -0.95
N ARG A 130 -15.27 11.27 0.32
CA ARG A 130 -16.68 11.38 0.75
C ARG A 130 -17.31 12.71 0.35
N ASP A 131 -16.53 13.78 0.33
CA ASP A 131 -17.01 15.10 -0.08
C ASP A 131 -17.07 15.25 -1.61
N LEU A 132 -16.06 14.73 -2.31
CA LEU A 132 -15.93 14.83 -3.77
C LEU A 132 -16.84 13.87 -4.52
N VAL A 133 -17.20 12.74 -3.89
CA VAL A 133 -18.08 11.70 -4.42
C VAL A 133 -19.21 11.47 -3.43
N LYS A 134 -20.46 11.59 -3.89
CA LYS A 134 -21.65 11.30 -3.05
C LYS A 134 -21.77 9.79 -2.77
N VAL A 135 -20.93 9.26 -1.89
CA VAL A 135 -20.93 7.85 -1.48
C VAL A 135 -21.97 7.63 -0.38
N PRO A 136 -22.75 6.54 -0.40
CA PRO A 136 -23.69 6.21 0.68
C PRO A 136 -23.00 6.10 2.05
N SER A 137 -23.64 6.64 3.10
CA SER A 137 -23.07 6.73 4.46
C SER A 137 -22.84 5.37 5.15
N ALA A 138 -23.62 4.34 4.79
CA ALA A 138 -23.55 3.00 5.40
C ALA A 138 -22.40 2.10 4.86
N ALA A 139 -21.50 2.64 4.03
CA ALA A 139 -20.42 1.88 3.41
C ALA A 139 -19.19 1.76 4.32
N THR A 140 -18.55 0.58 4.31
CA THR A 140 -17.24 0.39 4.97
C THR A 140 -16.19 1.36 4.41
N ARG A 141 -15.13 1.64 5.18
CA ARG A 141 -14.01 2.51 4.76
C ARG A 141 -13.45 2.08 3.40
N LEU A 142 -13.14 0.79 3.25
CA LEU A 142 -12.56 0.24 2.02
C LEU A 142 -13.53 0.33 0.84
N ALA A 143 -14.82 0.08 1.07
CA ALA A 143 -15.86 0.24 0.05
C ALA A 143 -15.99 1.69 -0.42
N THR A 144 -15.92 2.63 0.52
CA THR A 144 -15.95 4.07 0.24
C THR A 144 -14.72 4.48 -0.57
N ALA A 145 -13.53 4.09 -0.12
CA ALA A 145 -12.28 4.38 -0.80
C ALA A 145 -12.24 3.78 -2.21
N SER A 146 -12.59 2.51 -2.38
CA SER A 146 -12.57 1.82 -3.67
C SER A 146 -13.55 2.43 -4.68
N ARG A 147 -14.83 2.58 -4.31
CA ARG A 147 -15.84 3.17 -5.21
C ARG A 147 -15.54 4.63 -5.51
N GLY A 148 -15.13 5.39 -4.49
CA GLY A 148 -14.77 6.79 -4.64
C GLY A 148 -13.55 6.99 -5.53
N ALA A 149 -12.49 6.22 -5.33
CA ALA A 149 -11.30 6.24 -6.17
C ALA A 149 -11.62 5.92 -7.63
N GLN A 150 -12.43 4.89 -7.90
CA GLN A 150 -12.86 4.55 -9.26
C GLN A 150 -13.70 5.67 -9.90
N ALA A 151 -14.61 6.27 -9.15
CA ALA A 151 -15.43 7.38 -9.62
C ALA A 151 -14.57 8.61 -9.96
N LEU A 152 -13.65 8.99 -9.07
CA LEU A 152 -12.71 10.10 -9.30
C LEU A 152 -11.80 9.83 -10.48
N ARG A 153 -11.28 8.61 -10.61
CA ARG A 153 -10.42 8.21 -11.73
C ARG A 153 -11.14 8.41 -13.07
N ARG A 154 -12.40 7.96 -13.17
CA ARG A 154 -13.23 8.16 -14.38
C ARG A 154 -13.53 9.63 -14.63
N ARG A 155 -13.96 10.36 -13.59
CA ARG A 155 -14.32 11.79 -13.66
C ARG A 155 -13.16 12.66 -14.12
N TRP A 156 -11.96 12.40 -13.60
CA TRP A 156 -10.75 13.17 -13.90
C TRP A 156 -9.89 12.56 -14.99
N ARG A 157 -10.31 11.42 -15.59
CA ARG A 157 -9.48 10.65 -16.54
C ARG A 157 -8.05 10.45 -16.02
N ALA A 158 -7.91 10.22 -14.72
CA ALA A 158 -6.62 10.05 -14.08
C ALA A 158 -6.04 8.68 -14.42
N GLY A 159 -4.71 8.60 -14.51
CA GLY A 159 -3.99 7.33 -14.63
C GLY A 159 -4.31 6.42 -13.45
N ALA A 160 -4.18 6.96 -12.23
CA ALA A 160 -4.54 6.30 -11.00
C ALA A 160 -5.05 7.27 -9.91
N VAL A 161 -5.74 6.73 -8.90
CA VAL A 161 -6.15 7.44 -7.69
C VAL A 161 -5.70 6.63 -6.47
N ALA A 162 -4.91 7.22 -5.59
CA ALA A 162 -4.50 6.65 -4.31
C ALA A 162 -5.27 7.34 -3.18
N VAL A 163 -6.17 6.61 -2.52
CA VAL A 163 -6.89 7.11 -1.35
C VAL A 163 -6.08 6.82 -0.10
N THR A 164 -5.66 7.86 0.61
CA THR A 164 -4.94 7.70 1.88
C THR A 164 -5.92 7.36 3.01
N LEU A 165 -5.58 6.35 3.82
CA LEU A 165 -6.43 5.75 4.87
C LEU A 165 -5.83 5.91 6.28
N GLY A 166 -5.03 6.96 6.46
CA GLY A 166 -4.31 7.23 7.71
C GLY A 166 -3.37 6.08 8.09
N GLY A 167 -3.46 5.59 9.33
CA GLY A 167 -2.63 4.48 9.82
C GLY A 167 -2.83 3.13 9.12
N HIS A 168 -3.80 3.01 8.21
CA HIS A 168 -4.05 1.79 7.42
C HIS A 168 -3.35 1.83 6.05
N GLY A 169 -2.54 2.87 5.79
CA GLY A 169 -1.81 3.03 4.53
C GLY A 169 -2.67 3.69 3.44
N ALA A 170 -2.68 3.12 2.23
CA ALA A 170 -3.39 3.68 1.08
C ALA A 170 -4.07 2.59 0.22
N LEU A 171 -5.16 2.95 -0.44
CA LEU A 171 -5.80 2.14 -1.48
C LEU A 171 -5.55 2.77 -2.85
N LEU A 172 -4.92 2.03 -3.76
CA LEU A 172 -4.61 2.46 -5.11
C LEU A 172 -5.56 1.83 -6.13
N CYS A 173 -6.26 2.67 -6.89
CA CYS A 173 -7.03 2.27 -8.07
C CYS A 173 -6.34 2.73 -9.36
N HIS A 174 -6.02 1.79 -10.25
CA HIS A 174 -5.51 2.06 -11.60
C HIS A 174 -6.55 1.67 -12.67
N ALA A 175 -6.11 1.44 -13.91
CA ALA A 175 -6.95 0.99 -15.03
C ALA A 175 -7.66 -0.36 -14.83
N GLY A 176 -7.13 -1.20 -13.94
CA GLY A 176 -7.70 -2.51 -13.61
C GLY A 176 -8.96 -2.42 -12.77
N SER A 177 -9.64 -3.56 -12.64
CA SER A 177 -10.88 -3.65 -11.87
C SER A 177 -10.65 -3.86 -10.37
N THR A 178 -9.46 -4.33 -9.99
CA THR A 178 -9.11 -4.66 -8.61
C THR A 178 -8.16 -3.62 -8.01
N PRO A 179 -8.50 -2.99 -6.88
CA PRO A 179 -7.61 -2.06 -6.20
C PRO A 179 -6.45 -2.80 -5.51
N LEU A 180 -5.29 -2.13 -5.48
CA LEU A 180 -4.13 -2.53 -4.69
C LEU A 180 -4.19 -1.84 -3.32
N VAL A 181 -4.05 -2.60 -2.25
CA VAL A 181 -3.87 -2.04 -0.90
C VAL A 181 -2.38 -1.95 -0.60
N VAL A 182 -1.95 -0.81 -0.09
CA VAL A 182 -0.58 -0.57 0.36
C VAL A 182 -0.64 -0.28 1.87
N PRO A 183 -0.36 -1.27 2.73
CA PRO A 183 -0.44 -1.11 4.18
C PRO A 183 0.65 -0.19 4.72
N ALA A 184 0.40 0.43 5.88
CA ALA A 184 1.45 1.12 6.60
C ALA A 184 2.45 0.09 7.17
N PRO A 185 3.77 0.28 6.98
CA PRO A 185 4.77 -0.68 7.42
C PRO A 185 4.80 -0.86 8.95
N THR A 186 4.43 0.18 9.69
CA THR A 186 4.35 0.17 11.15
C THR A 186 3.19 1.04 11.63
N THR A 187 2.64 0.73 12.79
CA THR A 187 1.73 1.63 13.50
C THR A 187 2.51 2.84 14.02
N ALA A 188 2.23 4.02 13.47
CA ALA A 188 2.87 5.26 13.88
C ALA A 188 1.90 6.11 14.71
N GLU A 189 2.30 6.45 15.94
CA GLU A 189 1.59 7.38 16.80
C GLU A 189 2.30 8.75 16.80
N GLY A 190 1.61 9.79 16.34
CA GLY A 190 2.17 11.13 16.21
C GLY A 190 1.21 12.13 15.59
N ASP A 191 1.69 13.37 15.39
CA ASP A 191 0.93 14.41 14.67
C ASP A 191 0.88 14.06 13.18
N THR A 192 -0.31 13.74 12.68
CA THR A 192 -0.54 13.37 11.27
C THR A 192 -0.60 14.59 10.34
N CYS A 193 -0.51 15.82 10.87
CA CYS A 193 -0.47 17.03 10.07
C CYS A 193 0.68 16.96 9.05
N GLY A 194 0.38 17.21 7.77
CA GLY A 194 1.37 17.17 6.70
C GLY A 194 1.77 15.77 6.21
N ALA A 195 1.18 14.69 6.76
CA ALA A 195 1.43 13.34 6.25
C ALA A 195 0.95 13.18 4.79
N GLY A 196 -0.16 13.83 4.43
CA GLY A 196 -0.65 13.91 3.05
C GLY A 196 0.30 14.66 2.11
N ASP A 197 0.79 15.83 2.53
CA ASP A 197 1.81 16.59 1.78
C ASP A 197 3.08 15.75 1.57
N ARG A 198 3.51 15.04 2.61
CA ARG A 198 4.68 14.17 2.53
C ARG A 198 4.45 13.00 1.59
N PHE A 199 3.27 12.38 1.63
CA PHE A 199 2.88 11.33 0.70
C PHE A 199 2.92 11.84 -0.75
N ALA A 200 2.26 12.95 -1.05
CA ALA A 200 2.16 13.50 -2.41
C ALA A 200 3.52 13.94 -2.95
N ALA A 201 4.36 14.58 -2.13
CA ALA A 201 5.72 14.97 -2.50
C ALA A 201 6.61 13.75 -2.78
N THR A 202 6.53 12.70 -1.96
CA THR A 202 7.32 11.49 -2.14
C THR A 202 6.90 10.74 -3.40
N ALA A 203 5.59 10.60 -3.64
CA ALA A 203 5.07 10.01 -4.85
C ALA A 203 5.53 10.78 -6.11
N SER A 204 5.49 12.12 -6.05
CA SER A 204 5.95 12.98 -7.15
C SER A 204 7.43 12.78 -7.47
N LEU A 205 8.28 12.71 -6.43
CA LEU A 205 9.72 12.47 -6.60
C LEU A 205 10.03 11.07 -7.13
N ALA A 206 9.29 10.05 -6.69
CA ALA A 206 9.44 8.69 -7.20
C ALA A 206 9.07 8.61 -8.69
N LEU A 207 7.94 9.21 -9.09
CA LEU A 207 7.52 9.28 -10.49
C LEU A 207 8.51 10.09 -11.35
N ALA A 208 9.08 11.17 -10.82
CA ALA A 208 10.13 11.93 -11.51
C ALA A 208 11.38 11.09 -11.84
N ARG A 209 11.64 10.04 -11.05
CA ARG A 209 12.75 9.10 -11.23
C ARG A 209 12.37 7.89 -12.09
N GLY A 210 11.17 7.87 -12.65
CA GLY A 210 10.68 6.79 -13.52
C GLY A 210 10.09 5.58 -12.79
N ALA A 211 9.79 5.70 -11.49
CA ALA A 211 9.12 4.63 -10.76
C ALA A 211 7.71 4.38 -11.30
N LEU A 212 7.23 3.13 -11.19
CA LEU A 212 5.84 2.79 -11.45
C LEU A 212 4.93 3.44 -10.39
N VAL A 213 3.66 3.67 -10.73
CA VAL A 213 2.70 4.28 -9.80
C VAL A 213 2.55 3.48 -8.50
N SER A 214 2.54 2.15 -8.58
CA SER A 214 2.48 1.28 -7.40
C SER A 214 3.70 1.44 -6.49
N GLU A 215 4.90 1.53 -7.07
CA GLU A 215 6.16 1.73 -6.34
C GLU A 215 6.20 3.14 -5.70
N ALA A 216 5.76 4.15 -6.44
CA ALA A 216 5.67 5.52 -5.95
C ALA A 216 4.72 5.62 -4.74
N VAL A 217 3.57 4.92 -4.79
CA VAL A 217 2.62 4.87 -3.65
C VAL A 217 3.20 4.09 -2.47
N GLN A 218 3.91 2.97 -2.71
CA GLN A 218 4.61 2.23 -1.65
C GLN A 218 5.64 3.10 -0.93
N ALA A 219 6.50 3.79 -1.68
CA ALA A 219 7.48 4.72 -1.13
C ALA A 219 6.80 5.86 -0.36
N ALA A 220 5.69 6.39 -0.89
CA ALA A 220 4.94 7.46 -0.24
C ALA A 220 4.27 7.02 1.07
N VAL A 221 3.70 5.81 1.15
CA VAL A 221 3.16 5.27 2.42
C VAL A 221 4.26 5.08 3.44
N ALA A 222 5.42 4.53 3.04
CA ALA A 222 6.54 4.31 3.93
C ALA A 222 7.08 5.63 4.52
N GLU A 223 7.38 6.62 3.67
CA GLU A 223 7.89 7.92 4.10
C GLU A 223 6.85 8.71 4.93
N ALA A 224 5.56 8.66 4.58
CA ALA A 224 4.51 9.30 5.37
C ALA A 224 4.37 8.65 6.76
N THR A 225 4.48 7.32 6.84
CA THR A 225 4.47 6.58 8.10
C THR A 225 5.66 6.96 8.97
N GLU A 226 6.85 7.00 8.38
CA GLU A 226 8.07 7.39 9.10
C GLU A 226 8.02 8.85 9.55
N TYR A 227 7.51 9.75 8.72
CA TYR A 227 7.29 11.15 9.07
C TYR A 227 6.38 11.30 10.31
N VAL A 228 5.27 10.56 10.37
CA VAL A 228 4.40 10.55 11.57
C VAL A 228 5.12 9.94 12.76
N ALA A 229 5.86 8.85 12.58
CA ALA A 229 6.61 8.19 13.66
C ALA A 229 7.68 9.11 14.28
N ARG A 230 8.33 9.94 13.46
CA ARG A 230 9.29 10.96 13.93
C ARG A 230 8.61 12.10 14.68
N GLY A 231 7.28 12.26 14.61
CA GLY A 231 6.50 13.30 15.31
C GLY A 231 5.84 14.32 14.39
N GLY A 232 5.84 14.10 13.07
CA GLY A 232 5.21 14.97 12.08
C GLY A 232 5.77 16.40 12.08
N VAL A 233 4.91 17.40 11.84
CA VAL A 233 5.28 18.84 11.88
C VAL A 233 5.83 19.24 13.25
N ALA A 234 5.53 18.48 14.31
CA ALA A 234 5.94 18.80 15.67
C ALA A 234 7.38 18.40 16.03
N THR A 235 8.16 17.84 15.09
CA THR A 235 9.57 17.46 15.25
C THR A 235 10.53 18.59 15.65
N ALA A 236 10.08 19.84 15.70
CA ALA A 236 10.84 20.97 16.23
C ALA A 236 10.90 21.04 17.78
N LEU A 237 10.29 20.10 18.52
CA LEU A 237 10.33 20.05 20.00
C LEU A 237 10.41 18.61 20.56
N PRO A 238 10.94 18.40 21.78
CA PRO A 238 11.19 17.07 22.34
C PRO A 238 9.91 16.28 22.66
N ARG A 239 9.99 14.95 22.51
CA ARG A 239 8.86 14.01 22.61
C ARG A 239 8.74 13.40 24.02
N PRO A 240 7.52 13.17 24.55
CA PRO A 240 7.30 12.21 25.61
C PRO A 240 7.18 10.79 25.04
N VAL A 241 7.62 9.80 25.81
CA VAL A 241 7.50 8.37 25.51
C VAL A 241 6.11 7.87 25.92
N GLN A 242 5.47 7.05 25.07
CA GLN A 242 4.27 6.29 25.44
C GLN A 242 4.59 4.79 25.51
N PRO A 243 3.95 4.06 26.44
CA PRO A 243 4.14 2.62 26.59
C PRO A 243 3.27 1.82 25.62
N ILE A 244 3.83 0.70 25.15
CA ILE A 244 3.18 -0.29 24.29
C ILE A 244 2.27 -1.18 25.15
N PRO A 245 0.99 -1.42 24.79
CA PRO A 245 0.15 -2.37 25.50
C PRO A 245 0.58 -3.83 25.22
N PRO A 246 0.41 -4.75 26.19
CA PRO A 246 0.85 -6.12 26.03
C PRO A 246 -0.03 -6.88 25.03
N VAL A 247 0.62 -7.62 24.13
CA VAL A 247 -0.02 -8.58 23.23
C VAL A 247 -0.38 -9.83 24.04
N VAL A 248 -1.67 -10.10 24.22
CA VAL A 248 -2.16 -11.33 24.84
C VAL A 248 -2.15 -12.44 23.79
N SER A 249 -1.26 -13.42 23.97
CA SER A 249 -1.24 -14.65 23.19
C SER A 249 -2.19 -15.65 23.83
N THR A 250 -3.33 -15.93 23.20
CA THR A 250 -4.17 -17.07 23.57
C THR A 250 -3.67 -18.33 22.87
N ALA A 251 -3.55 -19.42 23.64
CA ALA A 251 -2.98 -20.71 23.24
C ALA A 251 -3.62 -21.27 21.94
N GLY A 252 -2.77 -21.77 21.04
CA GLY A 252 -3.10 -22.18 19.67
C GLY A 252 -3.84 -23.50 19.49
N GLY A 253 -4.83 -23.81 20.33
CA GLY A 253 -5.68 -25.01 20.22
C GLY A 253 -7.01 -24.79 19.49
N ASP A 254 -7.65 -23.64 19.66
CA ASP A 254 -9.07 -23.44 19.32
C ASP A 254 -9.33 -22.68 18.01
N ARG A 255 -8.29 -22.39 17.21
CA ARG A 255 -8.40 -21.49 16.04
C ARG A 255 -8.57 -22.20 14.69
N ILE A 256 -8.62 -23.53 14.66
CA ILE A 256 -8.64 -24.31 13.41
C ILE A 256 -10.01 -24.97 13.24
N GLY A 257 -10.55 -24.88 12.02
CA GLY A 257 -11.80 -25.51 11.61
C GLY A 257 -12.96 -24.54 11.43
N VAL A 258 -14.05 -25.06 10.85
CA VAL A 258 -15.25 -24.28 10.53
C VAL A 258 -15.89 -23.68 11.78
N ALA A 259 -15.93 -24.43 12.89
CA ALA A 259 -16.50 -23.94 14.16
C ALA A 259 -15.70 -22.77 14.75
N ALA A 260 -14.37 -22.84 14.72
CA ALA A 260 -13.48 -21.77 15.16
C ALA A 260 -13.68 -20.51 14.32
N ALA A 261 -13.69 -20.66 12.99
CA ALA A 261 -13.96 -19.56 12.07
C ALA A 261 -15.35 -18.94 12.30
N ALA A 262 -16.38 -19.77 12.53
CA ALA A 262 -17.74 -19.31 12.83
C ALA A 262 -17.78 -18.44 14.10
N ALA A 263 -17.12 -18.89 15.18
CA ALA A 263 -17.08 -18.18 16.45
C ALA A 263 -16.41 -16.81 16.32
N VAL A 264 -15.25 -16.74 15.65
CA VAL A 264 -14.54 -15.48 15.40
C VAL A 264 -15.39 -14.52 14.56
N VAL A 265 -15.97 -15.01 13.46
CA VAL A 265 -16.81 -14.19 12.58
C VAL A 265 -18.06 -13.69 13.29
N ALA A 266 -18.73 -14.53 14.07
CA ALA A 266 -19.92 -14.14 14.83
C ALA A 266 -19.58 -13.05 15.85
N GLY A 267 -18.48 -13.20 16.60
CA GLY A 267 -18.03 -12.22 17.58
C GLY A 267 -17.70 -10.86 16.96
N VAL A 268 -16.96 -10.85 15.85
CA VAL A 268 -16.59 -9.62 15.14
C VAL A 268 -17.83 -8.92 14.58
N ARG A 269 -18.75 -9.67 13.96
CA ARG A 269 -20.00 -9.11 13.42
C ARG A 269 -20.92 -8.57 14.53
N ALA A 270 -21.01 -9.25 15.67
CA ALA A 270 -21.79 -8.78 16.81
C ALA A 270 -21.24 -7.44 17.35
N ALA A 271 -19.93 -7.20 17.24
CA ALA A 271 -19.29 -5.94 17.56
C ALA A 271 -19.36 -4.89 16.42
N GLY A 272 -19.97 -5.21 15.28
CA GLY A 272 -20.01 -4.36 14.09
C GLY A 272 -18.68 -4.23 13.36
N GLY A 273 -17.74 -5.15 13.60
CA GLY A 273 -16.42 -5.17 12.98
C GLY A 273 -16.40 -5.79 11.58
N THR A 274 -15.27 -5.60 10.90
CA THR A 274 -14.99 -6.03 9.53
C THR A 274 -14.28 -7.38 9.50
N VAL A 275 -14.87 -8.35 8.81
CA VAL A 275 -14.30 -9.70 8.63
C VAL A 275 -13.44 -9.75 7.37
N VAL A 276 -12.14 -10.02 7.54
CA VAL A 276 -11.21 -10.22 6.42
C VAL A 276 -10.97 -11.71 6.23
N ALA A 277 -10.90 -12.13 4.98
CA ALA A 277 -10.45 -13.46 4.61
C ALA A 277 -9.36 -13.42 3.53
N THR A 278 -8.50 -14.42 3.56
CA THR A 278 -7.53 -14.69 2.49
C THR A 278 -7.42 -16.19 2.31
N GLY A 279 -6.81 -16.67 1.23
CA GLY A 279 -6.67 -18.10 1.03
C GLY A 279 -5.67 -18.50 -0.02
N GLY A 280 -5.26 -19.76 0.09
CA GLY A 280 -4.25 -20.36 -0.77
C GLY A 280 -3.71 -21.67 -0.19
N CYS A 281 -2.73 -22.23 -0.87
CA CYS A 281 -2.14 -23.52 -0.48
C CYS A 281 -1.23 -23.39 0.75
N PHE A 282 -0.52 -22.26 0.91
CA PHE A 282 0.45 -22.04 2.01
C PHE A 282 1.41 -23.21 2.24
N ASP A 283 1.88 -23.82 1.16
CA ASP A 283 2.57 -25.10 1.24
C ASP A 283 3.95 -25.00 1.91
N LEU A 284 4.82 -24.12 1.43
CA LEU A 284 5.98 -23.67 2.21
C LEU A 284 5.78 -22.20 2.55
N LEU A 285 5.63 -21.91 3.84
CA LEU A 285 5.54 -20.54 4.31
C LEU A 285 6.87 -19.82 4.14
N HIS A 286 6.80 -18.55 3.74
CA HIS A 286 7.96 -17.66 3.61
C HIS A 286 7.54 -16.24 3.98
N ALA A 287 8.51 -15.33 4.06
CA ALA A 287 8.29 -13.95 4.46
C ALA A 287 7.21 -13.22 3.63
N GLY A 288 7.07 -13.56 2.33
CA GLY A 288 6.03 -13.02 1.46
C GLY A 288 4.60 -13.41 1.90
N HIS A 289 4.38 -14.67 2.28
CA HIS A 289 3.11 -15.11 2.87
C HIS A 289 2.84 -14.36 4.18
N VAL A 290 3.83 -14.25 5.07
CA VAL A 290 3.67 -13.58 6.37
C VAL A 290 3.29 -12.10 6.17
N ALA A 291 3.98 -11.39 5.27
CA ALA A 291 3.65 -9.99 4.96
C ALA A 291 2.26 -9.83 4.36
N THR A 292 1.85 -10.75 3.48
CA THR A 292 0.49 -10.74 2.90
C THR A 292 -0.57 -10.96 3.97
N LEU A 293 -0.36 -11.89 4.91
CA LEU A 293 -1.26 -12.15 6.03
C LEU A 293 -1.34 -10.95 6.97
N GLN A 294 -0.21 -10.33 7.29
CA GLN A 294 -0.17 -9.11 8.11
C GLN A 294 -0.90 -7.94 7.42
N ALA A 295 -0.68 -7.75 6.12
CA ALA A 295 -1.39 -6.75 5.32
C ALA A 295 -2.90 -7.00 5.31
N ALA A 296 -3.31 -8.26 5.14
CA ALA A 296 -4.71 -8.65 5.19
C ALA A 296 -5.33 -8.36 6.57
N ARG A 297 -4.62 -8.70 7.65
CA ARG A 297 -5.11 -8.47 9.02
C ARG A 297 -5.33 -6.99 9.35
N GLN A 298 -4.57 -6.08 8.74
CA GLN A 298 -4.74 -4.63 8.93
C GLN A 298 -5.99 -4.05 8.25
N LEU A 299 -6.64 -4.80 7.36
CA LEU A 299 -7.80 -4.33 6.62
C LEU A 299 -9.13 -4.46 7.38
N GLY A 300 -9.14 -5.15 8.52
CA GLY A 300 -10.33 -5.32 9.35
C GLY A 300 -10.02 -5.80 10.75
N ASP A 301 -11.04 -6.32 11.42
CA ASP A 301 -11.01 -6.62 12.84
C ASP A 301 -10.65 -8.08 13.13
N CYS A 302 -10.75 -8.96 12.13
CA CYS A 302 -10.17 -10.31 12.15
C CYS A 302 -9.68 -10.76 10.78
N LEU A 303 -8.83 -11.78 10.77
CA LEU A 303 -8.38 -12.52 9.59
C LEU A 303 -8.70 -14.01 9.70
N VAL A 304 -9.49 -14.51 8.76
CA VAL A 304 -9.74 -15.94 8.55
C VAL A 304 -8.96 -16.42 7.33
N VAL A 305 -8.10 -17.43 7.50
CA VAL A 305 -7.35 -18.03 6.39
C VAL A 305 -8.08 -19.27 5.86
N CYS A 306 -8.56 -19.20 4.62
CA CYS A 306 -9.09 -20.32 3.86
C CYS A 306 -7.94 -21.14 3.26
N LEU A 307 -7.62 -22.27 3.89
CA LEU A 307 -6.53 -23.17 3.51
C LEU A 307 -7.03 -24.28 2.60
N ASN A 308 -6.40 -24.47 1.43
CA ASN A 308 -6.67 -25.64 0.59
C ASN A 308 -6.25 -26.94 1.29
N SER A 309 -7.11 -27.95 1.27
CA SER A 309 -6.79 -29.30 1.77
C SER A 309 -5.68 -29.98 0.97
N ASP A 310 -5.16 -31.10 1.49
CA ASP A 310 -4.15 -31.89 0.78
C ASP A 310 -4.66 -32.39 -0.58
N ALA A 311 -5.91 -32.85 -0.63
CA ALA A 311 -6.55 -33.28 -1.87
C ALA A 311 -6.72 -32.13 -2.88
N SER A 312 -7.13 -30.95 -2.39
CA SER A 312 -7.28 -29.74 -3.21
C SER A 312 -5.94 -29.32 -3.82
N VAL A 313 -4.86 -29.29 -3.02
CA VAL A 313 -3.53 -28.90 -3.51
C VAL A 313 -2.97 -29.93 -4.49
N ALA A 314 -3.16 -31.23 -4.24
CA ALA A 314 -2.74 -32.29 -5.15
C ALA A 314 -3.44 -32.19 -6.51
N GLY A 315 -4.75 -31.89 -6.51
CA GLY A 315 -5.51 -31.65 -7.74
C GLY A 315 -5.03 -30.43 -8.53
N LEU A 316 -4.60 -29.37 -7.84
CA LEU A 316 -4.16 -28.11 -8.47
C LEU A 316 -2.69 -28.13 -8.95
N LYS A 317 -1.79 -28.79 -8.21
CA LYS A 317 -0.34 -28.70 -8.41
C LYS A 317 0.33 -30.04 -8.72
N GLY A 318 -0.45 -31.12 -8.79
CA GLY A 318 0.04 -32.48 -9.04
C GLY A 318 0.26 -33.30 -7.75
N PRO A 319 0.45 -34.62 -7.89
CA PRO A 319 0.48 -35.56 -6.76
C PRO A 319 1.67 -35.38 -5.80
N ASP A 320 2.75 -34.75 -6.26
CA ASP A 320 3.94 -34.41 -5.45
C ASP A 320 3.69 -33.25 -4.46
N ARG A 321 2.47 -32.71 -4.41
CA ARG A 321 2.08 -31.52 -3.65
C ARG A 321 0.78 -31.83 -2.89
N PRO A 322 0.60 -31.32 -1.65
CA PRO A 322 1.52 -30.44 -0.93
C PRO A 322 2.71 -31.19 -0.30
N VAL A 323 3.78 -30.45 0.01
CA VAL A 323 4.94 -30.98 0.75
C VAL A 323 4.64 -31.05 2.25
N MET A 324 3.96 -30.05 2.79
CA MET A 324 3.50 -30.05 4.18
C MET A 324 2.03 -30.45 4.26
N SER A 325 1.70 -31.33 5.21
CA SER A 325 0.31 -31.76 5.44
C SER A 325 -0.59 -30.57 5.79
N GLN A 326 -1.88 -30.66 5.48
CA GLN A 326 -2.85 -29.63 5.85
C GLN A 326 -2.92 -29.40 7.36
N GLY A 327 -2.64 -30.44 8.16
CA GLY A 327 -2.56 -30.36 9.61
C GLY A 327 -1.41 -29.47 10.07
N ASP A 328 -0.23 -29.63 9.47
CA ASP A 328 0.93 -28.79 9.81
C ASP A 328 0.76 -27.37 9.29
N ARG A 329 0.30 -27.21 8.04
CA ARG A 329 0.05 -25.91 7.43
C ARG A 329 -0.95 -25.09 8.25
N SER A 330 -2.06 -25.70 8.69
CA SER A 330 -3.07 -25.03 9.49
C SER A 330 -2.56 -24.64 10.89
N ARG A 331 -1.76 -25.48 11.54
CA ARG A 331 -1.11 -25.15 12.83
C ARG A 331 -0.13 -24.00 12.70
N LEU A 332 0.72 -24.01 11.66
CA LEU A 332 1.67 -22.93 11.41
C LEU A 332 0.96 -21.60 11.16
N LEU A 333 -0.12 -21.61 10.37
CA LEU A 333 -0.93 -20.43 10.12
C LEU A 333 -1.61 -19.92 11.40
N ALA A 334 -2.24 -20.81 12.18
CA ALA A 334 -2.92 -20.45 13.43
C ALA A 334 -1.98 -19.92 14.52
N ALA A 335 -0.68 -20.25 14.45
CA ALA A 335 0.34 -19.74 15.35
C ALA A 335 0.77 -18.29 15.03
N LEU A 336 0.48 -17.78 13.84
CA LEU A 336 0.77 -16.40 13.49
C LEU A 336 -0.19 -15.46 14.23
N SER A 337 0.36 -14.45 14.91
CA SER A 337 -0.44 -13.48 15.69
C SER A 337 -1.44 -12.68 14.85
N CYS A 338 -1.25 -12.61 13.54
CA CYS A 338 -2.15 -11.93 12.61
C CYS A 338 -3.28 -12.82 12.09
N VAL A 339 -3.34 -14.11 12.46
CA VAL A 339 -4.37 -15.06 12.02
C VAL A 339 -5.29 -15.40 13.19
N ASP A 340 -6.57 -15.08 13.05
CA ASP A 340 -7.58 -15.30 14.09
C ASP A 340 -8.25 -16.68 13.95
N ALA A 341 -8.42 -17.17 12.72
CA ALA A 341 -8.89 -18.54 12.46
C ALA A 341 -8.36 -19.11 11.14
N VAL A 342 -8.30 -20.44 11.05
CA VAL A 342 -7.97 -21.19 9.82
C VAL A 342 -9.12 -22.13 9.47
N MET A 343 -9.64 -22.01 8.26
CA MET A 343 -10.71 -22.87 7.73
C MET A 343 -10.15 -23.69 6.56
N ILE A 344 -10.25 -25.00 6.62
CA ILE A 344 -9.79 -25.90 5.54
C ILE A 344 -10.96 -26.17 4.59
N PHE A 345 -10.70 -26.17 3.29
CA PHE A 345 -11.68 -26.50 2.25
C PHE A 345 -11.09 -27.43 1.19
N ASP A 346 -11.91 -28.29 0.61
CA ASP A 346 -11.50 -29.34 -0.34
C ASP A 346 -11.68 -28.93 -1.80
N GLU A 347 -12.55 -27.96 -2.05
CA GLU A 347 -12.92 -27.57 -3.41
C GLU A 347 -11.72 -26.97 -4.18
N PRO A 348 -11.73 -27.04 -5.53
CA PRO A 348 -10.68 -26.44 -6.36
C PRO A 348 -10.62 -24.90 -6.26
N THR A 349 -11.72 -24.28 -5.83
CA THR A 349 -11.85 -22.83 -5.72
C THR A 349 -12.47 -22.47 -4.37
N PRO A 350 -12.17 -21.28 -3.80
CA PRO A 350 -12.68 -20.90 -2.48
C PRO A 350 -14.15 -20.46 -2.50
N HIS A 351 -14.90 -20.61 -3.60
CA HIS A 351 -16.28 -20.06 -3.73
C HIS A 351 -17.23 -20.56 -2.64
N ALA A 352 -17.21 -21.84 -2.30
CA ALA A 352 -18.06 -22.41 -1.25
C ALA A 352 -17.68 -21.85 0.13
N ALA A 353 -16.38 -21.87 0.45
CA ALA A 353 -15.84 -21.29 1.67
C ALA A 353 -16.20 -19.80 1.83
N LEU A 354 -16.09 -19.01 0.75
CA LEU A 354 -16.45 -17.59 0.73
C LEU A 354 -17.96 -17.36 0.85
N SER A 355 -18.79 -18.20 0.22
CA SER A 355 -20.25 -18.10 0.31
C SER A 355 -20.76 -18.36 1.72
N TRP A 356 -20.09 -19.28 2.43
CA TRP A 356 -20.39 -19.60 3.81
C TRP A 356 -19.88 -18.52 4.76
N LEU A 357 -18.61 -18.12 4.60
CA LEU A 357 -17.95 -17.14 5.47
C LEU A 357 -18.52 -15.73 5.29
N ARG A 358 -18.87 -15.36 4.04
CA ARG A 358 -19.29 -14.01 3.61
C ARG A 358 -18.38 -12.90 4.14
N PRO A 359 -17.07 -12.94 3.88
CA PRO A 359 -16.17 -11.90 4.38
C PRO A 359 -16.51 -10.54 3.76
N ASP A 360 -16.26 -9.48 4.51
CA ASP A 360 -16.37 -8.11 4.01
C ASP A 360 -15.23 -7.79 3.03
N ILE A 361 -14.06 -8.42 3.24
CA ILE A 361 -12.86 -8.21 2.44
C ILE A 361 -12.20 -9.56 2.12
N TRP A 362 -11.93 -9.81 0.83
CA TRP A 362 -11.12 -10.93 0.36
C TRP A 362 -9.77 -10.42 -0.14
N VAL A 363 -8.68 -10.93 0.42
CA VAL A 363 -7.32 -10.52 0.06
C VAL A 363 -6.62 -11.64 -0.69
N LYS A 364 -6.06 -11.31 -1.86
CA LYS A 364 -5.15 -12.20 -2.61
C LYS A 364 -3.72 -11.64 -2.60
N GLY A 365 -2.74 -12.54 -2.53
CA GLY A 365 -1.33 -12.17 -2.70
C GLY A 365 -1.02 -11.79 -4.15
N GLY A 366 -0.01 -10.94 -4.33
CA GLY A 366 0.37 -10.36 -5.63
C GLY A 366 0.89 -11.35 -6.69
N ASP A 367 1.12 -12.63 -6.36
CA ASP A 367 1.49 -13.68 -7.33
C ASP A 367 0.45 -13.88 -8.45
N TYR A 368 -0.80 -13.46 -8.25
CA TYR A 368 -1.85 -13.51 -9.26
C TYR A 368 -1.81 -12.33 -10.25
N ALA A 369 -0.95 -11.32 -10.03
CA ALA A 369 -0.81 -10.19 -10.95
C ALA A 369 0.19 -10.45 -12.08
N THR A 370 1.05 -11.48 -11.98
CA THR A 370 2.13 -11.76 -12.94
C THR A 370 1.84 -12.94 -13.87
N GLY A 371 0.88 -13.80 -13.54
CA GLY A 371 0.38 -14.85 -14.44
C GLY A 371 -0.70 -14.29 -15.36
N GLY A 372 -0.40 -14.08 -16.64
CA GLY A 372 -1.32 -13.52 -17.64
C GLY A 372 -2.68 -14.24 -17.66
N GLY A 373 -3.70 -13.60 -17.11
CA GLY A 373 -5.08 -14.08 -17.12
C GLY A 373 -6.01 -13.27 -16.21
N GLU A 374 -6.80 -12.40 -16.84
CA GLU A 374 -7.90 -11.58 -16.32
C GLU A 374 -7.61 -10.37 -15.37
N PRO A 375 -8.11 -9.16 -15.69
CA PRO A 375 -7.93 -7.94 -14.89
C PRO A 375 -8.82 -7.86 -13.63
N ALA A 376 -9.48 -8.95 -13.24
CA ALA A 376 -10.41 -9.05 -12.11
C ALA A 376 -10.23 -10.38 -11.37
N LEU A 377 -10.14 -10.33 -10.04
CA LEU A 377 -10.21 -11.55 -9.23
C LEU A 377 -11.58 -12.24 -9.45
N PRO A 378 -11.65 -13.53 -9.79
CA PRO A 378 -12.92 -14.25 -9.98
C PRO A 378 -13.84 -14.15 -8.76
N GLU A 379 -13.25 -14.14 -7.56
CA GLU A 379 -13.99 -14.00 -6.31
C GLU A 379 -14.59 -12.59 -6.10
N ALA A 380 -14.22 -11.59 -6.91
CA ALA A 380 -14.81 -10.26 -6.82
C ALA A 380 -16.32 -10.27 -7.12
N GLU A 381 -16.79 -11.14 -8.01
CA GLU A 381 -18.22 -11.23 -8.34
C GLU A 381 -19.04 -11.78 -7.18
N ILE A 382 -18.55 -12.84 -6.52
CA ILE A 382 -19.27 -13.46 -5.42
C ILE A 382 -19.36 -12.51 -4.22
N LEU A 383 -18.27 -11.80 -3.91
CA LEU A 383 -18.24 -10.83 -2.81
C LEU A 383 -19.22 -9.68 -3.00
N ARG A 384 -19.43 -9.20 -4.24
CA ARG A 384 -20.39 -8.12 -4.54
C ARG A 384 -21.82 -8.47 -4.13
N ARG A 385 -22.19 -9.75 -4.09
CA ARG A 385 -23.56 -10.20 -3.74
C ARG A 385 -23.99 -9.80 -2.33
N TRP A 386 -23.04 -9.58 -1.43
CA TRP A 386 -23.29 -9.09 -0.06
C TRP A 386 -22.54 -7.79 0.25
N GLY A 387 -22.03 -7.09 -0.77
CA GLY A 387 -21.32 -5.82 -0.59
C GLY A 387 -19.85 -5.94 -0.14
N GLY A 388 -19.27 -7.15 -0.17
CA GLY A 388 -17.86 -7.39 0.10
C GLY A 388 -16.94 -6.92 -1.03
N HIS A 389 -15.64 -6.80 -0.75
CA HIS A 389 -14.62 -6.32 -1.69
C HIS A 389 -13.44 -7.28 -1.81
N ALA A 390 -13.03 -7.59 -3.04
CA ALA A 390 -11.78 -8.29 -3.30
C ALA A 390 -10.65 -7.29 -3.57
N VAL A 391 -9.49 -7.48 -2.93
CA VAL A 391 -8.30 -6.64 -3.04
C VAL A 391 -7.03 -7.46 -3.19
N VAL A 392 -6.00 -6.86 -3.77
CA VAL A 392 -4.67 -7.45 -3.86
C VAL A 392 -3.75 -6.78 -2.85
N ALA A 393 -2.95 -7.57 -2.13
CA ALA A 393 -1.86 -7.09 -1.29
C ALA A 393 -0.53 -7.08 -2.07
N PRO A 394 0.44 -6.21 -1.72
CA PRO A 394 1.68 -6.08 -2.46
C PRO A 394 2.47 -7.39 -2.48
N TYR A 395 3.10 -7.71 -3.61
CA TYR A 395 4.07 -8.79 -3.69
C TYR A 395 5.41 -8.32 -3.09
N LEU A 396 6.04 -9.17 -2.27
CA LEU A 396 7.45 -9.01 -1.88
C LEU A 396 8.27 -10.01 -2.70
N ASP A 397 9.20 -9.48 -3.50
CA ASP A 397 9.93 -10.22 -4.54
C ASP A 397 10.68 -11.48 -4.07
N GLY A 398 10.75 -12.46 -4.98
CA GLY A 398 11.87 -13.39 -5.12
C GLY A 398 11.76 -14.75 -4.44
N ARG A 399 10.55 -15.21 -4.07
CA ARG A 399 10.39 -16.40 -3.22
C ARG A 399 9.12 -17.20 -3.54
N SER A 400 8.95 -17.72 -4.75
CA SER A 400 7.89 -18.71 -5.01
C SER A 400 8.25 -20.06 -4.36
N THR A 401 7.31 -20.72 -3.69
CA THR A 401 7.50 -22.08 -3.16
C THR A 401 7.98 -23.05 -4.25
N THR A 402 7.50 -22.87 -5.48
CA THR A 402 7.90 -23.68 -6.65
C THR A 402 9.37 -23.46 -7.00
N GLU A 403 9.83 -22.21 -6.97
CA GLU A 403 11.22 -21.85 -7.24
C GLU A 403 12.17 -22.31 -6.14
N MET A 404 11.76 -22.24 -4.86
CA MET A 404 12.55 -22.78 -3.75
C MET A 404 12.77 -24.28 -3.87
N ILE A 405 11.74 -25.01 -4.30
CA ILE A 405 11.83 -26.47 -4.46
C ILE A 405 12.60 -26.84 -5.71
N ALA A 406 12.42 -26.10 -6.81
CA ALA A 406 13.25 -26.25 -7.99
C ALA A 406 14.73 -26.03 -7.62
N ALA A 407 15.05 -24.94 -6.91
CA ALA A 407 16.39 -24.64 -6.42
C ALA A 407 16.95 -25.74 -5.49
N ALA A 408 16.14 -26.27 -4.57
CA ALA A 408 16.54 -27.36 -3.69
C ALA A 408 16.76 -28.69 -4.44
N ARG A 409 15.92 -29.01 -5.44
CA ARG A 409 16.09 -30.18 -6.33
C ARG A 409 17.35 -30.04 -7.20
N SER A 410 17.64 -28.84 -7.72
CA SER A 410 18.87 -28.55 -8.47
C SER A 410 20.13 -28.62 -7.60
N ALA A 411 20.05 -28.19 -6.34
CA ALA A 411 21.15 -28.32 -5.37
C ALA A 411 21.39 -29.78 -4.95
N GLY A 412 20.32 -30.55 -4.72
CA GLY A 412 20.40 -31.98 -4.39
C GLY A 412 20.92 -32.86 -5.54
N ALA A 413 20.64 -32.48 -6.80
CA ALA A 413 21.22 -33.15 -7.97
C ALA A 413 22.74 -32.95 -8.09
N ARG A 414 23.25 -31.77 -7.68
CA ARG A 414 24.70 -31.50 -7.63
C ARG A 414 25.42 -32.32 -6.54
N VAL A 415 24.76 -32.58 -5.41
CA VAL A 415 25.33 -33.41 -4.34
C VAL A 415 25.38 -34.89 -4.74
N ARG A 416 24.32 -35.42 -5.39
CA ARG A 416 24.31 -36.83 -5.84
C ARG A 416 25.30 -37.16 -6.95
N LEU A 417 25.71 -36.18 -7.75
CA LEU A 417 26.78 -36.34 -8.76
C LEU A 417 28.19 -36.36 -8.14
N ALA A 418 28.37 -35.86 -6.92
CA ALA A 418 29.65 -35.88 -6.22
C ALA A 418 29.90 -37.19 -5.44
N ASP A 419 28.85 -37.92 -5.06
CA ASP A 419 28.93 -39.17 -4.29
C ASP A 419 29.13 -40.43 -5.15
N THR A 420 29.20 -40.30 -6.48
CA THR A 420 29.57 -41.40 -7.39
C THR A 420 31.03 -41.28 -7.84
N VAL A 421 31.97 -41.60 -6.94
CA VAL A 421 33.37 -41.86 -7.32
C VAL A 421 33.73 -43.32 -7.01
N SER A 422 34.27 -43.97 -8.04
CA SER A 422 34.60 -45.39 -8.25
C SER A 422 35.48 -46.08 -7.18
N PRO A 423 35.51 -47.45 -7.15
CA PRO A 423 36.18 -48.25 -6.10
C PRO A 423 37.72 -48.13 -6.14
N PRO A 424 38.43 -48.52 -5.06
CA PRO A 424 39.86 -48.24 -4.92
C PRO A 424 40.70 -49.11 -5.87
N VAL A 425 41.66 -48.47 -6.55
CA VAL A 425 42.64 -49.09 -7.44
C VAL A 425 43.73 -49.81 -6.61
N ALA A 426 44.05 -51.04 -7.01
CA ALA A 426 45.06 -51.91 -6.39
C ALA A 426 46.50 -51.36 -6.52
N ALA A 427 47.32 -51.62 -5.49
CA ALA A 427 48.70 -51.17 -5.34
C ALA A 427 49.68 -51.78 -6.36
N PRO A 428 50.77 -51.08 -6.74
CA PRO A 428 51.75 -51.59 -7.70
C PRO A 428 52.73 -52.58 -7.04
N ALA A 429 53.03 -53.68 -7.75
CA ALA A 429 53.98 -54.71 -7.37
C ALA A 429 55.44 -54.26 -7.60
N HIS A 430 56.31 -54.61 -6.65
CA HIS A 430 57.77 -54.44 -6.74
C HIS A 430 58.41 -55.40 -7.77
N PRO A 431 59.43 -54.97 -8.54
CA PRO A 431 60.23 -55.89 -9.34
C PRO A 431 61.36 -56.50 -8.50
N SER A 432 61.42 -57.83 -8.51
CA SER A 432 62.54 -58.66 -8.06
C SER A 432 63.64 -58.64 -9.13
N ALA A 433 64.84 -58.17 -8.78
CA ALA A 433 66.04 -58.36 -9.59
C ALA A 433 66.91 -59.44 -8.93
N ALA A 434 67.04 -60.57 -9.62
CA ALA A 434 68.02 -61.61 -9.34
C ALA A 434 68.85 -61.80 -10.62
N GLU A 435 70.15 -61.50 -10.53
CA GLU A 435 71.26 -61.94 -11.37
C GLU A 435 72.46 -61.10 -10.89
N GLY A 436 73.64 -61.60 -10.54
CA GLY A 436 74.29 -62.88 -10.75
C GLY A 436 75.79 -62.55 -10.70
N THR A 437 76.51 -63.13 -9.75
CA THR A 437 77.95 -62.98 -9.49
C THR A 437 78.84 -63.01 -10.73
N ARG A 438 79.71 -62.01 -10.89
CA ARG A 438 81.19 -62.13 -10.84
C ARG A 438 81.86 -60.76 -10.83
#